data_AF-A0A2N2B9D0-F1
#
_entry.id   AF-A0A2N2B9D0-F1
#
_cell.length_a   1.000
_cell.length_b   1.000
_cell.length_c   1.000
_cell.angle_alpha   90.00
_cell.angle_beta   90.00
_cell.angle_gamma   90.00
#
_symmetry.space_group_name_H-M   'P 1'
#
loop_
_entity.id
_entity.type
_entity.pdbx_description
1 polymer ?
#
loop_
_entity_poly.entity_id
_entity_poly.type
_entity_poly.pdbx_seq_one_letter_code
_entity_poly.pdbx_strand_id
1 'polypeptide(L)' 'MSKNQETFKPMELTYHQEGEFLTPDIKPLTPPSQEIGRYGYLRNQYLKEFKPDLLMELIFDDKINEHLVEVDQAA' A
#
# COMPACT_ATOMS: atom_id res chain seq x y z
N MET A 1 29.05 -0.55 22.18
CA MET A 1 27.81 -0.04 21.57
C MET A 1 27.64 -0.74 20.23
N SER A 2 26.89 -1.86 20.22
CA SER A 2 26.73 -2.69 19.03
C SER A 2 25.76 -1.97 18.09
N LYS A 3 26.23 -1.64 16.89
CA LYS A 3 25.37 -1.06 15.84
C LYS A 3 24.45 -2.18 15.36
N ASN A 4 23.16 -2.06 15.64
CA ASN A 4 22.13 -2.90 15.01
C ASN A 4 22.17 -2.59 13.51
N GLN A 5 22.76 -3.49 12.74
CA GLN A 5 22.65 -3.46 11.28
C GLN A 5 21.26 -4.00 10.96
N GLU A 6 20.30 -3.11 10.73
CA GLU A 6 19.08 -3.49 10.01
C GLU A 6 19.51 -3.98 8.62
N THR A 7 19.48 -5.30 8.45
CA THR A 7 19.74 -5.94 7.17
C THR A 7 18.65 -5.50 6.20
N PHE A 8 19.04 -4.74 5.17
CA PHE A 8 18.17 -4.42 4.03
C PHE A 8 17.71 -5.74 3.39
N LYS A 9 16.45 -6.12 3.61
CA LYS A 9 15.84 -7.26 2.94
C LYS A 9 15.38 -6.77 1.56
N PRO A 10 15.96 -7.25 0.45
CA PRO A 10 15.48 -6.88 -0.86
C PRO A 10 14.02 -7.32 -1.01
N MET A 11 13.18 -6.41 -1.48
CA MET A 11 11.79 -6.72 -1.81
C MET A 11 11.80 -7.61 -3.05
N GLU A 12 11.35 -8.86 -2.91
CA GLU A 12 11.15 -9.78 -4.04
C GLU A 12 9.96 -9.26 -4.87
N LEU A 13 10.24 -8.48 -5.92
CA LEU A 13 9.21 -8.01 -6.84
C LEU A 13 8.76 -9.17 -7.73
N THR A 14 7.47 -9.49 -7.66
CA THR A 14 6.83 -10.33 -8.68
C THR A 14 6.31 -9.44 -9.82
N TYR A 15 6.24 -10.01 -11.01
CA TYR A 15 5.75 -9.32 -12.20
C TYR A 15 4.68 -10.16 -12.87
N HIS A 16 3.66 -9.51 -13.40
CA HIS A 16 2.66 -10.13 -14.26
C HIS A 16 2.66 -9.49 -15.64
N GLN A 17 2.32 -10.28 -16.66
CA GLN A 17 2.33 -9.81 -18.04
C GLN A 17 0.99 -9.17 -18.41
N GLU A 18 1.05 -7.92 -18.87
CA GLU A 18 -0.09 -7.17 -19.40
C GLU A 18 0.24 -6.74 -20.85
N GLY A 19 -0.24 -7.54 -21.80
CA GLY A 19 0.07 -7.36 -23.22
C GLY A 19 1.56 -7.58 -23.49
N GLU A 20 2.25 -6.52 -23.94
CA GLU A 20 3.68 -6.54 -24.25
C GLU A 20 4.55 -6.08 -23.07
N PHE A 21 3.94 -5.70 -21.94
CA PHE A 21 4.65 -5.16 -20.78
C PHE A 21 4.60 -6.12 -19.59
N LEU A 22 5.65 -6.05 -18.77
CA LEU A 22 5.69 -6.67 -17.44
C LEU A 22 5.38 -5.61 -16.40
N THR A 23 4.24 -5.73 -15.75
CA THR A 23 3.80 -4.83 -14.67
C THR A 23 4.24 -5.45 -13.34
N PRO A 24 4.89 -4.68 -12.44
CA PRO A 24 5.24 -5.18 -11.12
C PRO A 24 4.00 -5.30 -10.22
N ASP A 25 3.95 -6.38 -9.43
CA ASP A 25 2.95 -6.55 -8.37
C ASP A 25 3.35 -5.69 -7.15
N ILE A 26 2.87 -4.45 -7.13
CA ILE A 26 3.15 -3.53 -6.02
C ILE A 26 2.13 -3.79 -4.91
N LYS A 27 2.62 -4.14 -3.71
CA LYS A 27 1.80 -4.34 -2.52
C LYS A 27 2.43 -3.64 -1.32
N PRO A 28 1.63 -3.13 -0.38
CA PRO A 28 2.14 -2.61 0.89
C PRO A 28 2.89 -3.70 1.63
N LEU A 29 4.00 -3.35 2.25
CA LEU A 29 4.84 -4.24 3.03
C LEU A 29 4.28 -4.38 4.43
N THR A 30 3.79 -3.28 4.99
CA THR A 30 3.25 -3.25 6.34
C THR A 30 1.78 -3.65 6.32
N PRO A 31 1.37 -4.70 7.05
CA PRO A 31 -0.03 -5.07 7.18
C PRO A 31 -0.81 -3.96 7.90
N PRO A 32 -2.13 -3.86 7.70
CA PRO A 32 -2.92 -2.86 8.42
C PRO A 32 -2.87 -3.10 9.93
N SER A 33 -2.83 -2.02 10.70
CA SER A 33 -2.78 -2.06 12.17
C SER A 33 -4.04 -2.65 12.80
N GLN A 34 -5.17 -2.57 12.09
CA GLN A 34 -6.46 -3.15 12.43
C GLN A 34 -7.22 -3.55 11.16
N GLU A 35 -8.37 -4.22 11.32
CA GLU A 35 -9.22 -4.54 10.17
C GLU A 35 -9.75 -3.28 9.49
N ILE A 36 -9.70 -3.27 8.15
CA ILE A 36 -10.26 -2.19 7.33
C ILE A 36 -11.78 -2.38 7.27
N GLY A 37 -12.51 -1.37 7.71
CA GLY A 37 -13.96 -1.30 7.74
C GLY A 37 -14.56 -0.79 6.43
N ARG A 38 -15.88 -0.53 6.45
CA ARG A 38 -16.65 -0.15 5.26
C ARG A 38 -16.16 1.15 4.62
N TYR A 39 -15.82 2.16 5.42
CA TYR A 39 -15.43 3.47 4.91
C TYR A 39 -14.01 3.45 4.33
N GLY A 40 -13.11 2.64 4.89
CA GLY A 40 -11.81 2.35 4.30
C GLY A 40 -11.95 1.68 2.94
N TYR A 41 -12.82 0.67 2.79
CA TYR A 41 -13.07 0.08 1.46
C TYR A 41 -13.61 1.09 0.45
N LEU A 42 -14.59 1.91 0.85
CA LEU A 42 -15.13 2.97 -0.02
C LEU A 42 -14.06 3.99 -0.40
N ARG A 43 -13.19 4.36 0.54
CA ARG A 43 -12.07 5.27 0.27
C ARG A 43 -11.10 4.66 -0.72
N ASN A 44 -10.77 3.37 -0.58
CA ASN A 44 -9.88 2.69 -1.50
C ASN A 44 -10.45 2.67 -2.93
N GLN A 45 -11.75 2.39 -3.09
CA GLN A 45 -12.43 2.47 -4.39
C GLN A 45 -12.37 3.88 -4.97
N TYR A 46 -12.68 4.90 -4.16
CA TYR A 46 -12.58 6.30 -4.57
C TYR A 46 -11.17 6.69 -5.02
N LEU A 47 -10.13 6.26 -4.29
CA LEU A 47 -8.74 6.53 -4.64
C LEU A 47 -8.37 5.89 -5.99
N LYS A 48 -8.77 4.65 -6.23
CA LYS A 48 -8.53 3.95 -7.51
C LYS A 48 -9.18 4.64 -8.69
N GLU A 49 -10.43 5.09 -8.54
CA GLU A 49 -11.21 5.65 -9.64
C GLU A 49 -10.91 7.13 -9.90
N PHE A 50 -10.68 7.92 -8.85
CA PHE A 50 -10.62 9.38 -8.96
C PHE A 50 -9.29 10.00 -8.56
N LYS A 51 -8.43 9.29 -7.81
CA LYS A 51 -7.14 9.82 -7.32
C LYS A 51 -6.01 8.76 -7.39
N PRO A 52 -5.72 8.21 -8.58
CA PRO A 52 -4.68 7.19 -8.72
C PRO A 52 -3.29 7.69 -8.32
N ASP A 53 -2.98 8.98 -8.53
CA ASP A 53 -1.70 9.57 -8.13
C ASP A 53 -1.48 9.50 -6.60
N LEU A 54 -2.51 9.86 -5.82
CA LEU A 54 -2.46 9.79 -4.36
C LEU A 54 -2.42 8.34 -3.87
N LEU A 55 -3.15 7.43 -4.53
CA LEU A 55 -3.08 6.01 -4.22
C LEU A 55 -1.64 5.50 -4.39
N MET A 56 -0.99 5.87 -5.49
CA MET A 56 0.36 5.45 -5.81
C MET A 56 1.38 6.01 -4.82
N GLU A 57 1.26 7.30 -4.47
CA GLU A 57 2.08 7.93 -3.42
C GLU A 57 1.95 7.17 -2.08
N LEU A 58 0.72 6.89 -1.64
CA LEU A 58 0.46 6.16 -0.40
C LEU A 58 0.99 4.71 -0.42
N ILE A 59 0.97 4.05 -1.58
CA ILE A 59 1.52 2.69 -1.72
C ILE A 59 3.05 2.72 -1.66
N PHE A 60 3.69 3.65 -2.36
CA PHE A 60 5.15 3.77 -2.36
C PHE A 60 5.72 4.20 -0.99
N ASP A 61 4.96 4.99 -0.25
CA ASP A 61 5.28 5.37 1.13
C ASP A 61 4.92 4.28 2.16
N ASP A 62 4.33 3.16 1.75
CA ASP A 62 3.80 2.08 2.61
C ASP A 62 2.74 2.54 3.63
N LYS A 63 2.01 3.62 3.33
CA LYS A 63 1.02 4.27 4.21
C LYS A 63 -0.43 3.97 3.85
N ILE A 64 -0.70 3.30 2.72
CA ILE A 64 -2.08 3.09 2.26
C ILE A 64 -2.95 2.38 3.30
N ASN A 65 -2.40 1.40 4.01
CA ASN A 65 -3.16 0.64 5.01
C ASN A 65 -3.55 1.51 6.21
N GLU A 66 -2.62 2.33 6.72
CA GLU A 66 -2.88 3.28 7.80
C GLU A 66 -3.92 4.33 7.38
N HIS A 67 -3.78 4.89 6.19
CA HIS A 67 -4.73 5.87 5.64
C HIS A 67 -6.17 5.32 5.59
N LEU A 68 -6.35 4.06 5.17
CA LEU A 68 -7.69 3.45 5.11
C LEU A 68 -8.27 3.23 6.51
N VAL A 69 -7.43 2.80 7.45
CA VAL A 69 -7.78 2.62 8.87
C VAL A 69 -8.22 3.94 9.50
N GLU A 70 -7.47 5.02 9.28
CA GLU A 70 -7.78 6.35 9.81
C GLU A 70 -9.13 6.86 9.30
N VAL A 71 -9.45 6.61 8.03
CA VAL A 71 -10.73 7.01 7.44
C VAL A 71 -11.90 6.25 8.08
N ASP A 72 -11.71 4.97 8.40
CA ASP A 72 -12.74 4.22 9.16
C ASP A 72 -12.92 4.76 10.57
N GLN A 73 -11.85 5.17 11.24
CA GLN A 73 -11.91 5.71 12.61
C GLN A 73 -12.53 7.12 12.67
N ALA A 74 -12.38 7.90 11.61
CA ALA A 74 -12.88 9.28 11.54
C ALA A 74 -14.35 9.40 11.12
N ALA A 75 -15.00 8.30 10.70
CA ALA A 75 -16.39 8.26 10.23
C ALA A 75 -17.40 8.07 11.38
#